data_AF-A0A9P6C6I1-F1
#
_entry.id   AF-A0A9P6C6I1-F1
#
_cell.length_a   1.000
_cell.length_b   1.000
_cell.length_c   1.000
_cell.angle_alpha   90.00
_cell.angle_beta   90.00
_cell.angle_gamma   90.00
#
_symmetry.space_group_name_H-M   'P 1'
#
loop_
_entity.id
_entity.type
_entity.pdbx_description
1 polymer ?
#
loop_
_entity_poly.entity_id
_entity_poly.type
_entity_poly.pdbx_seq_one_letter_code
_entity_poly.pdbx_strand_id
1 'polypeptide(L)'
;MLGRGLNGLLARRARLEDVPGRDGWADLCWLLELNQGHFNAATLAAVCSLEAGSDRNTDVALCHPWLGRPVLPEPGTERLEPLVTAIPIANSLPSQPAASALNIVGPKIVGVAPFPRRDRYALYTHKELRGLLLLSAIAFLIGNFYHFNMIATRGASAWRLWFNFFTIGALKLVAETTCLVCDGWVYLDATTWGKDPSLKLGGLDCRLRQLVKWGDPSGQPVPRWHAPSNSTPASIVDLKNGVYTRVDLLRKPNAMLPLAVHGSGITCMLLNRPEDYTLGSERVGMVNLPPYILAQAKRAASVVIGGQVERGGQEGWMDKIRKMLKEMINFRNDGYTRIEDQATVTSSSASLVSVGNV
;
A
#
# COMPACT_ATOMS: atom_id res chain seq x y z
N MET A 1 26.77 -28.91 15.27
CA MET A 1 26.26 -27.60 15.71
C MET A 1 27.18 -26.87 16.70
N LEU A 2 28.00 -27.57 17.50
CA LEU A 2 28.99 -26.94 18.40
C LEU A 2 30.07 -26.09 17.67
N GLY A 3 30.49 -26.50 16.47
CA GLY A 3 31.47 -25.75 15.66
C GLY A 3 30.98 -24.42 15.08
N ARG A 4 29.67 -24.17 15.01
CA ARG A 4 29.12 -22.87 14.58
C ARG A 4 29.08 -21.84 15.73
N GLY A 5 29.01 -22.31 16.98
CA GLY A 5 29.11 -21.44 18.17
C GLY A 5 30.53 -21.04 18.52
N LEU A 6 31.53 -21.86 18.15
CA LEU A 6 32.95 -21.59 18.43
C LEU A 6 33.63 -20.65 17.41
N ASN A 7 33.02 -20.38 16.25
CA ASN A 7 33.52 -19.37 15.31
C ASN A 7 33.34 -17.94 15.80
N GLY A 8 32.55 -17.70 16.86
CA GLY A 8 32.54 -16.43 17.57
C GLY A 8 33.81 -16.16 18.41
N LEU A 9 34.67 -17.17 18.60
CA LEU A 9 35.90 -17.08 19.40
C LEU A 9 37.19 -17.08 18.58
N LEU A 10 37.10 -17.37 17.28
CA LEU A 10 38.23 -17.24 16.35
C LEU A 10 37.79 -16.33 15.21
N ALA A 11 38.48 -15.21 15.06
CA ALA A 11 38.21 -14.19 14.05
C ALA A 11 38.44 -14.71 12.63
N ARG A 12 37.55 -15.56 12.12
CA ARG A 12 37.39 -15.68 10.67
C ARG A 12 36.50 -14.51 10.27
N ARG A 13 37.10 -13.51 9.62
CA ARG A 13 36.31 -12.50 8.91
C ARG A 13 35.43 -13.23 7.91
N ALA A 14 34.12 -13.17 8.10
CA ALA A 14 33.18 -13.50 7.05
C ALA A 14 33.61 -12.75 5.76
N ARG A 15 33.47 -13.41 4.63
CA ARG A 15 33.77 -12.89 3.30
C ARG A 15 32.46 -12.68 2.56
N LEU A 16 32.48 -11.90 1.48
CA LEU A 16 31.31 -11.75 0.61
C LEU A 16 30.84 -13.13 0.08
N GLU A 17 31.78 -14.03 -0.16
CA GLU A 17 31.54 -15.44 -0.55
C GLU A 17 30.72 -16.24 0.48
N ASP A 18 30.74 -15.83 1.76
CA ASP A 18 30.00 -16.48 2.85
C ASP A 18 28.52 -16.02 2.91
N VAL A 19 28.11 -15.03 2.11
CA VAL A 19 26.71 -14.60 1.95
C VAL A 19 26.16 -15.21 0.65
N PRO A 20 25.73 -16.48 0.64
CA PRO A 20 25.31 -17.17 -0.57
C PRO A 20 24.02 -16.59 -1.18
N GLY A 21 23.30 -15.74 -0.45
CA GLY A 21 22.08 -15.09 -0.92
C GLY A 21 20.89 -16.06 -1.01
N ARG A 22 20.94 -17.17 -0.28
CA ARG A 22 19.98 -18.29 -0.36
C ARG A 22 18.96 -18.29 0.77
N ASP A 23 19.31 -17.76 1.95
CA ASP A 23 18.45 -17.71 3.11
C ASP A 23 18.70 -16.40 3.84
N GLY A 24 17.71 -15.50 3.78
CA GLY A 24 17.82 -14.17 4.36
C GLY A 24 18.22 -14.17 5.84
N TRP A 25 17.94 -15.23 6.60
CA TRP A 25 18.38 -15.33 8.00
C TRP A 25 19.81 -15.81 8.17
N ALA A 26 20.22 -16.84 7.43
CA ALA A 26 21.62 -17.25 7.41
C ALA A 26 22.51 -16.12 6.88
N ASP A 27 22.05 -15.45 5.82
CA ASP A 27 22.71 -14.28 5.22
C ASP A 27 22.72 -13.09 6.19
N LEU A 28 21.66 -12.86 6.97
CA LEU A 28 21.63 -11.88 8.06
C LEU A 28 22.70 -12.19 9.12
N CYS A 29 22.86 -13.45 9.54
CA CYS A 29 23.93 -13.83 10.47
C CYS A 29 25.31 -13.49 9.90
N TRP A 30 25.54 -13.79 8.62
CA TRP A 30 26.81 -13.45 7.95
C TRP A 30 27.01 -11.95 7.75
N LEU A 31 25.97 -11.19 7.42
CA LEU A 31 26.02 -9.73 7.27
C LEU A 31 26.27 -9.03 8.62
N LEU A 32 25.67 -9.54 9.69
CA LEU A 32 25.97 -9.10 11.06
C LEU A 32 27.41 -9.40 11.46
N GLU A 33 27.94 -10.56 11.07
CA GLU A 33 29.31 -10.98 11.33
C GLU A 33 30.32 -10.16 10.51
N LEU A 34 30.02 -9.92 9.22
CA LEU A 34 30.77 -9.04 8.32
C LEU A 34 30.86 -7.61 8.86
N ASN A 35 29.82 -7.12 9.53
CA ASN A 35 29.69 -5.73 9.94
C ASN A 35 29.49 -5.53 11.46
N GLN A 36 30.03 -6.46 12.26
CA GLN A 36 30.08 -6.47 13.74
C GLN A 36 29.03 -5.56 14.43
N GLY A 37 27.74 -5.84 14.20
CA GLY A 37 26.63 -5.28 15.00
C GLY A 37 25.88 -4.05 14.47
N HIS A 38 26.08 -3.60 13.24
CA HIS A 38 25.45 -2.34 12.77
C HIS A 38 24.07 -2.47 12.09
N PHE A 39 23.63 -3.68 11.74
CA PHE A 39 22.40 -3.85 10.96
C PHE A 39 21.31 -4.51 11.78
N ASN A 40 20.16 -3.85 11.92
CA ASN A 40 18.96 -4.52 12.43
C ASN A 40 18.16 -5.13 11.27
N ALA A 41 17.20 -6.01 11.60
CA ALA A 41 16.40 -6.71 10.59
C ALA A 41 15.61 -5.77 9.66
N ALA A 42 15.27 -4.56 10.11
CA ALA A 42 14.63 -3.55 9.29
C ALA A 42 15.61 -2.97 8.26
N THR A 43 16.81 -2.58 8.67
CA THR A 43 17.85 -2.11 7.75
C THR A 43 18.25 -3.19 6.75
N LEU A 44 18.22 -4.46 7.16
CA LEU A 44 18.51 -5.56 6.25
C LEU A 44 17.39 -5.80 5.25
N ALA A 45 16.14 -5.77 5.68
CA ALA A 45 15.01 -5.73 4.77
C ALA A 45 15.12 -4.54 3.80
N ALA A 46 15.74 -3.45 4.24
CA ALA A 46 16.01 -2.27 3.46
C ALA A 46 17.18 -2.39 2.49
N VAL A 47 18.01 -3.44 2.49
CA VAL A 47 19.07 -3.68 1.48
C VAL A 47 18.84 -4.93 0.66
N CYS A 48 17.80 -5.68 0.98
CA CYS A 48 17.50 -6.91 0.27
C CYS A 48 16.50 -6.67 -0.87
N SER A 49 16.62 -7.51 -1.90
CA SER A 49 15.75 -7.58 -3.06
C SER A 49 14.32 -7.99 -2.68
N LEU A 50 13.37 -7.56 -3.50
CA LEU A 50 11.96 -7.90 -3.40
C LEU A 50 11.63 -9.33 -3.86
N GLU A 51 12.55 -10.05 -4.53
CA GLU A 51 12.33 -11.38 -5.15
C GLU A 51 12.18 -12.56 -4.17
N ALA A 52 11.81 -12.28 -2.93
CA ALA A 52 11.86 -13.20 -1.82
C ALA A 52 10.87 -14.40 -1.86
N GLY A 53 10.23 -14.70 -2.98
CA GLY A 53 9.24 -15.78 -3.05
C GLY A 53 8.73 -16.16 -4.44
N SER A 54 9.45 -15.83 -5.52
CA SER A 54 8.96 -16.08 -6.90
C SER A 54 9.90 -16.90 -7.79
N ASP A 55 11.05 -17.34 -7.27
CA ASP A 55 11.98 -18.10 -8.09
C ASP A 55 11.48 -19.54 -8.23
N ARG A 56 10.76 -19.81 -9.33
CA ARG A 56 10.25 -21.15 -9.68
C ARG A 56 11.36 -22.20 -9.88
N ASN A 57 12.62 -21.75 -9.92
CA ASN A 57 13.80 -22.58 -10.11
C ASN A 57 14.49 -22.99 -8.79
N THR A 58 14.03 -22.53 -7.63
CA THR A 58 14.54 -22.99 -6.34
C THR A 58 13.42 -23.57 -5.51
N ASP A 59 13.42 -24.89 -5.31
CA ASP A 59 12.46 -25.64 -4.45
C ASP A 59 12.53 -25.26 -2.96
N VAL A 60 13.32 -24.25 -2.59
CA VAL A 60 13.53 -23.82 -1.20
C VAL A 60 12.65 -22.60 -0.94
N ALA A 61 11.52 -22.83 -0.25
CA ALA A 61 10.70 -21.76 0.28
C ALA A 61 11.53 -20.93 1.29
N LEU A 62 11.72 -19.64 1.01
CA LEU A 62 12.37 -18.73 1.95
C LEU A 62 11.52 -18.64 3.21
N CYS A 63 12.11 -18.98 4.36
CA CYS A 63 11.44 -18.88 5.66
C CYS A 63 11.15 -17.42 6.06
N HIS A 64 11.85 -16.45 5.43
CA HIS A 64 11.83 -15.03 5.78
C HIS A 64 11.75 -14.13 4.54
N PRO A 65 10.64 -14.17 3.81
CA PRO A 65 10.46 -13.47 2.54
C PRO A 65 10.34 -11.93 2.68
N TRP A 66 10.29 -11.39 3.90
CA TRP A 66 10.37 -9.94 4.14
C TRP A 66 11.83 -9.42 4.12
N LEU A 67 12.83 -10.30 4.21
CA LEU A 67 14.21 -9.96 3.87
C LEU A 67 14.37 -10.06 2.35
N GLY A 68 14.18 -11.24 1.77
CA GLY A 68 14.57 -11.48 0.38
C GLY A 68 16.07 -11.61 0.22
N ARG A 69 16.54 -11.72 -1.03
CA ARG A 69 17.96 -11.95 -1.31
C ARG A 69 18.75 -10.67 -1.06
N PRO A 70 19.90 -10.72 -0.38
CA PRO A 70 20.79 -9.57 -0.27
C PRO A 70 21.10 -8.98 -1.65
N VAL A 71 21.07 -7.66 -1.77
CA VAL A 71 21.59 -6.98 -2.97
C VAL A 71 23.11 -6.97 -2.88
N LEU A 72 23.78 -7.19 -4.01
CA LEU A 72 25.24 -7.14 -4.08
C LEU A 72 25.74 -5.71 -3.77
N PRO A 73 26.90 -5.56 -3.12
CA PRO A 73 27.45 -4.25 -2.83
C PRO A 73 27.73 -3.48 -4.13
N GLU A 74 27.18 -2.28 -4.25
CA GLU A 74 27.32 -1.38 -5.39
C GLU A 74 27.43 0.08 -4.91
N PRO A 75 28.01 1.00 -5.69
CA PRO A 75 27.97 2.42 -5.37
C PRO A 75 26.53 2.89 -5.09
N GLY A 76 26.31 3.50 -3.91
CA GLY A 76 24.97 3.86 -3.42
C GLY A 76 24.39 2.89 -2.38
N THR A 77 25.03 1.76 -2.09
CA THR A 77 24.72 0.86 -0.95
C THR A 77 25.51 1.24 0.32
N GLU A 78 25.75 2.54 0.51
CA GLU A 78 26.54 3.09 1.62
C GLU A 78 25.95 2.74 2.99
N ARG A 79 26.71 3.01 4.06
CA ARG A 79 26.35 2.73 5.45
C ARG A 79 24.93 3.25 5.75
N LEU A 80 24.00 2.32 5.88
CA LEU A 80 22.63 2.62 6.29
C LEU A 80 22.53 2.77 7.80
N GLU A 81 21.90 3.85 8.24
CA GLU A 81 21.54 4.04 9.63
C GLU A 81 20.10 3.55 9.87
N PRO A 82 19.86 2.61 10.80
CA PRO A 82 18.51 2.13 11.13
C PRO A 82 17.62 3.25 11.68
N LEU A 83 16.40 3.36 11.16
CA LEU A 83 15.37 4.26 11.70
C LEU A 83 14.41 3.59 12.66
N VAL A 84 14.24 2.27 12.54
CA VAL A 84 13.27 1.49 13.33
C VAL A 84 13.93 0.21 13.80
N THR A 85 13.55 -0.26 14.98
CA THR A 85 13.98 -1.58 15.47
C THR A 85 12.94 -2.61 15.07
N ALA A 86 13.42 -3.70 14.48
CA ALA A 86 12.56 -4.78 14.02
C ALA A 86 12.95 -6.09 14.73
N ILE A 87 11.96 -6.75 15.31
CA ILE A 87 12.11 -7.98 16.08
C ILE A 87 11.44 -9.10 15.29
N PRO A 88 12.17 -10.16 14.94
CA PRO A 88 11.58 -11.32 14.31
C PRO A 88 10.66 -12.02 15.31
N ILE A 89 9.46 -12.37 14.86
CA ILE A 89 8.48 -13.10 15.67
C ILE A 89 7.98 -14.31 14.90
N ALA A 90 7.74 -15.41 15.62
CA ALA A 90 6.95 -16.51 15.07
C ALA A 90 5.50 -16.02 15.01
N ASN A 91 4.95 -15.91 13.80
CA ASN A 91 3.57 -15.49 13.66
C ASN A 91 2.68 -16.73 13.76
N SER A 92 1.97 -16.86 14.88
CA SER A 92 0.87 -17.80 15.04
C SER A 92 -0.43 -17.14 14.58
N LEU A 93 -0.50 -16.68 13.32
CA LEU A 93 -1.81 -16.29 12.79
C LEU A 93 -2.68 -17.55 12.69
N PRO A 94 -3.96 -17.49 13.10
CA PRO A 94 -4.81 -18.68 13.25
C PRO A 94 -5.09 -19.44 11.94
N SER A 95 -4.73 -18.88 10.78
CA SER A 95 -5.00 -19.44 9.46
C SER A 95 -3.76 -19.87 8.66
N GLN A 96 -2.54 -19.71 9.17
CA GLN A 96 -1.32 -20.05 8.41
C GLN A 96 -0.33 -20.88 9.23
N PRO A 97 0.35 -21.87 8.62
CA PRO A 97 1.45 -22.58 9.26
C PRO A 97 2.53 -21.56 9.65
N ALA A 98 3.13 -21.74 10.84
CA ALA A 98 4.15 -20.90 11.48
C ALA A 98 4.95 -20.01 10.49
N ALA A 99 4.37 -18.87 10.12
CA ALA A 99 4.97 -17.98 9.15
C ALA A 99 5.82 -16.98 9.91
N SER A 100 7.10 -16.89 9.60
CA SER A 100 7.95 -15.90 10.25
C SER A 100 7.49 -14.49 9.87
N ALA A 101 7.28 -13.64 10.87
CA ALA A 101 6.92 -12.25 10.68
C ALA A 101 7.95 -11.32 11.31
N LEU A 102 7.91 -10.07 10.89
CA LEU A 102 8.76 -9.01 11.39
C LEU A 102 7.90 -8.02 12.18
N ASN A 103 8.08 -7.94 13.50
CA ASN A 103 7.41 -6.94 14.32
C ASN A 103 8.27 -5.69 14.43
N ILE A 104 7.79 -4.58 13.91
CA ILE A 104 8.48 -3.29 13.92
C ILE A 104 7.89 -2.45 15.04
N VAL A 105 8.72 -2.07 16.01
CA VAL A 105 8.30 -1.37 17.23
C VAL A 105 8.48 0.14 17.06
N GLY A 106 7.47 0.91 17.46
CA GLY A 106 7.45 2.36 17.38
C GLY A 106 7.69 2.95 15.98
N PRO A 107 7.17 2.37 14.88
CA PRO A 107 7.43 2.89 13.55
C PRO A 107 6.83 4.28 13.36
N LYS A 108 7.45 5.06 12.48
CA LYS A 108 6.76 6.20 11.84
C LYS A 108 6.27 5.75 10.47
N ILE A 109 5.05 6.11 10.10
CA ILE A 109 4.44 5.70 8.84
C ILE A 109 4.00 6.93 8.06
N VAL A 110 4.19 6.89 6.75
CA VAL A 110 3.63 7.86 5.81
C VAL A 110 2.50 7.18 5.05
N GLY A 111 1.31 7.79 5.05
CA GLY A 111 0.17 7.27 4.29
C GLY A 111 0.38 7.45 2.78
N VAL A 112 -0.02 6.44 2.00
CA VAL A 112 -0.06 6.50 0.54
C VAL A 112 -1.51 6.40 0.10
N ALA A 113 -2.00 7.41 -0.61
CA ALA A 113 -3.33 7.37 -1.18
C ALA A 113 -3.35 6.52 -2.47
N PRO A 114 -4.43 5.74 -2.69
CA PRO A 114 -4.51 4.84 -3.84
C PRO A 114 -4.77 5.55 -5.18
N PHE A 115 -5.21 6.81 -5.13
CA PHE A 115 -5.44 7.66 -6.31
C PHE A 115 -5.45 9.15 -5.93
N PRO A 116 -5.16 10.07 -6.87
CA PRO A 116 -5.33 11.50 -6.68
C PRO A 116 -6.81 11.84 -6.44
N ARG A 117 -7.08 12.73 -5.47
CA ARG A 117 -8.46 13.15 -5.15
C ARG A 117 -8.69 14.57 -5.63
N ARG A 118 -9.92 14.87 -6.06
CA ARG A 118 -10.35 16.24 -6.38
C ARG A 118 -10.54 17.05 -5.11
N ASP A 119 -10.13 18.32 -5.12
CA ASP A 119 -10.32 19.22 -3.98
C ASP A 119 -11.70 19.89 -4.07
N ARG A 120 -12.64 19.41 -3.24
CA ARG A 120 -14.00 19.98 -3.12
C ARG A 120 -14.02 21.40 -2.56
N TYR A 121 -12.89 21.90 -2.07
CA TYR A 121 -12.77 23.25 -1.53
C TYR A 121 -11.69 24.04 -2.25
N ALA A 122 -11.32 23.62 -3.46
CA ALA A 122 -10.23 24.18 -4.25
C ALA A 122 -10.21 25.72 -4.30
N LEU A 123 -11.37 26.33 -4.54
CA LEU A 123 -11.52 27.77 -4.65
C LEU A 123 -11.12 28.51 -3.36
N TYR A 124 -11.25 27.86 -2.20
CA TYR A 124 -10.97 28.43 -0.88
C TYR A 124 -9.59 28.04 -0.33
N THR A 125 -9.10 26.84 -0.67
CA THR A 125 -7.84 26.28 -0.17
C THR A 125 -6.64 26.76 -0.99
N HIS A 126 -6.78 26.89 -2.31
CA HIS A 126 -5.64 27.19 -3.19
C HIS A 126 -5.32 28.68 -3.25
N LYS A 127 -4.06 29.02 -2.95
CA LYS A 127 -3.55 30.39 -2.99
C LYS A 127 -3.65 31.00 -4.39
N GLU A 128 -3.43 30.21 -5.42
CA GLU A 128 -3.49 30.63 -6.83
C GLU A 128 -4.90 31.04 -7.26
N LEU A 129 -5.93 30.43 -6.66
CA LEU A 129 -7.33 30.73 -6.94
C LEU A 129 -7.86 31.90 -6.09
N ARG A 130 -7.07 32.46 -5.17
CA ARG A 130 -7.51 33.59 -4.32
C ARG A 130 -7.93 34.81 -5.13
N GLY A 131 -7.21 35.10 -6.21
CA GLY A 131 -7.57 36.21 -7.11
C GLY A 131 -8.93 35.97 -7.77
N LEU A 132 -9.18 34.74 -8.22
CA LEU A 132 -10.45 34.33 -8.81
C LEU A 132 -11.59 34.34 -7.77
N LEU A 133 -11.33 33.85 -6.55
CA LEU A 133 -12.29 33.92 -5.44
C LEU A 133 -12.64 35.37 -5.11
N LEU A 134 -11.64 36.25 -4.99
CA LEU A 134 -11.87 37.66 -4.69
C LEU A 134 -12.65 38.37 -5.81
N LEU A 135 -12.23 38.16 -7.07
CA LEU A 135 -12.89 38.75 -8.23
C LEU A 135 -14.35 38.27 -8.35
N SER A 136 -14.58 36.96 -8.17
CA SER A 136 -15.92 36.38 -8.22
C SER A 136 -16.80 36.87 -7.07
N ALA A 137 -16.25 37.04 -5.86
CA ALA A 137 -16.98 37.62 -4.74
C ALA A 137 -17.35 39.09 -4.99
N ILE A 138 -16.42 39.92 -5.47
CA ILE A 138 -16.67 41.33 -5.78
C ILE A 138 -17.72 41.44 -6.91
N ALA A 139 -17.54 40.69 -8.00
CA ALA A 139 -18.46 40.69 -9.13
C ALA A 139 -19.87 40.23 -8.70
N PHE A 140 -19.95 39.22 -7.83
CA PHE A 140 -21.21 38.74 -7.29
C PHE A 140 -21.91 39.82 -6.46
N LEU A 141 -21.21 40.52 -5.56
CA LEU A 141 -21.80 41.57 -4.73
C LEU A 141 -22.30 42.76 -5.57
N ILE A 142 -21.46 43.25 -6.50
CA ILE A 142 -21.83 44.34 -7.41
C ILE A 142 -23.01 43.94 -8.29
N GLY A 143 -22.97 42.73 -8.87
CA GLY A 143 -24.03 42.19 -9.72
C GLY A 143 -25.36 42.05 -8.98
N ASN A 144 -25.35 41.51 -7.76
CA ASN A 144 -26.56 41.43 -6.94
C ASN A 144 -27.09 42.83 -6.60
N PHE A 145 -26.25 43.76 -6.14
CA PHE A 145 -26.68 45.13 -5.83
C PHE A 145 -27.35 45.79 -7.03
N TYR A 146 -26.74 45.70 -8.21
CA TYR A 146 -27.29 46.22 -9.46
C TYR A 146 -28.62 45.56 -9.83
N HIS A 147 -28.70 44.23 -9.79
CA HIS A 147 -29.92 43.49 -10.13
C HIS A 147 -31.07 43.78 -9.15
N PHE A 148 -30.79 43.85 -7.84
CA PHE A 148 -31.78 44.23 -6.83
C PHE A 148 -32.31 45.64 -7.07
N ASN A 149 -31.44 46.61 -7.33
CA ASN A 149 -31.85 47.97 -7.64
C ASN A 149 -32.75 48.03 -8.89
N MET A 150 -32.40 47.29 -9.95
CA MET A 150 -33.19 47.19 -11.18
C MET A 150 -34.57 46.56 -10.96
N ILE A 151 -34.66 45.53 -10.12
CA ILE A 151 -35.94 44.91 -9.77
C ILE A 151 -36.80 45.92 -9.00
N ALA A 152 -36.24 46.58 -7.99
CA ALA A 152 -36.96 47.51 -7.14
C ALA A 152 -37.43 48.78 -7.87
N THR A 153 -36.61 49.32 -8.77
CA THR A 153 -36.88 50.61 -9.43
C THR A 153 -37.61 50.47 -10.77
N ARG A 154 -37.39 49.37 -11.50
CA ARG A 154 -37.89 49.20 -12.87
C ARG A 154 -38.73 47.95 -13.07
N GLY A 155 -39.06 47.21 -12.01
CA GLY A 155 -39.84 45.97 -12.11
C GLY A 155 -39.15 44.91 -12.96
N ALA A 156 -37.82 44.91 -13.01
CA ALA A 156 -37.07 43.90 -13.75
C ALA A 156 -37.37 42.49 -13.21
N SER A 157 -37.25 41.48 -14.06
CA SER A 157 -37.51 40.09 -13.65
C SER A 157 -36.39 39.50 -12.79
N ALA A 158 -36.77 38.67 -11.81
CA ALA A 158 -35.89 38.00 -10.87
C ALA A 158 -34.93 36.96 -11.51
N TRP A 159 -35.16 36.55 -12.77
CA TRP A 159 -34.30 35.58 -13.46
C TRP A 159 -32.83 36.05 -13.56
N ARG A 160 -32.58 37.36 -13.52
CA ARG A 160 -31.23 37.93 -13.54
C ARG A 160 -30.43 37.59 -12.28
N LEU A 161 -31.08 37.61 -11.11
CA LEU A 161 -30.46 37.18 -9.87
C LEU A 161 -30.11 35.69 -9.96
N TRP A 162 -31.05 34.88 -10.43
CA TRP A 162 -30.84 33.45 -10.63
C TRP A 162 -29.63 33.15 -11.54
N PHE A 163 -29.48 33.87 -12.66
CA PHE A 163 -28.33 33.73 -13.55
C PHE A 163 -26.99 34.07 -12.89
N ASN A 164 -26.97 35.09 -12.02
CA ASN A 164 -25.76 35.45 -11.26
C ASN A 164 -25.36 34.34 -10.27
N PHE A 165 -26.32 33.77 -9.53
CA PHE A 165 -26.08 32.61 -8.67
C PHE A 165 -25.59 31.39 -9.46
N PHE A 166 -26.21 31.12 -10.61
CA PHE A 166 -25.79 30.03 -11.50
C PHE A 166 -24.35 30.20 -11.96
N THR A 167 -23.95 31.41 -12.38
CA THR A 167 -22.58 31.69 -12.83
C THR A 167 -21.54 31.43 -11.75
N ILE A 168 -21.79 31.88 -10.51
CA ILE A 168 -20.88 31.61 -9.38
C ILE A 168 -20.85 30.13 -9.02
N GLY A 169 -22.00 29.46 -9.04
CA GLY A 169 -22.08 28.01 -8.84
C GLY A 169 -21.29 27.23 -9.89
N ALA A 170 -21.41 27.61 -11.16
CA ALA A 170 -20.65 27.02 -12.26
C ALA A 170 -19.15 27.25 -12.12
N LEU A 171 -18.72 28.46 -11.77
CA LEU A 171 -17.31 28.77 -11.52
C LEU A 171 -16.72 27.92 -10.39
N LYS A 172 -17.45 27.82 -9.27
CA LYS A 172 -17.07 26.98 -8.14
C LYS A 172 -16.95 25.51 -8.56
N LEU A 173 -17.92 25.00 -9.31
CA LEU A 173 -17.92 23.63 -9.81
C LEU A 173 -16.74 23.37 -10.76
N VAL A 174 -16.39 24.31 -11.63
CA VAL A 174 -15.20 24.22 -12.47
C VAL A 174 -13.92 24.16 -11.63
N ALA A 175 -13.77 25.02 -10.61
CA ALA A 175 -12.60 24.99 -9.74
C ALA A 175 -12.47 23.66 -8.98
N GLU A 176 -13.57 23.15 -8.42
CA GLU A 176 -13.59 21.89 -7.66
C GLU A 176 -13.37 20.64 -8.54
N THR A 177 -13.78 20.68 -9.81
CA THR A 177 -13.59 19.56 -10.74
C THR A 177 -12.23 19.55 -11.42
N THR A 178 -11.54 20.68 -11.46
CA THR A 178 -10.22 20.81 -12.11
C THR A 178 -9.06 20.65 -11.13
N CYS A 179 -9.17 21.14 -9.90
CA CYS A 179 -8.06 21.08 -8.94
C CYS A 179 -7.96 19.73 -8.21
N LEU A 180 -6.72 19.31 -7.96
CA LEU A 180 -6.42 18.14 -7.14
C LEU A 180 -6.01 18.55 -5.72
N VAL A 181 -6.31 17.67 -4.76
CA VAL A 181 -5.75 17.74 -3.41
C VAL A 181 -4.25 17.46 -3.51
N CYS A 182 -3.46 18.52 -3.49
CA CYS A 182 -1.99 18.46 -3.52
C CYS A 182 -1.42 18.27 -2.10
N ASP A 183 -1.84 17.21 -1.43
CA ASP A 183 -1.30 16.86 -0.11
C ASP A 183 -0.99 15.36 -0.03
N GLY A 184 0.17 15.06 0.55
CA GLY A 184 0.66 13.71 0.76
C GLY A 184 1.11 12.96 -0.50
N TRP A 185 1.31 11.66 -0.31
CA TRP A 185 1.83 10.75 -1.31
C TRP A 185 0.72 9.95 -1.97
N VAL A 186 0.84 9.71 -3.27
CA VAL A 186 -0.09 8.94 -4.07
C VAL A 186 0.64 7.86 -4.86
N TYR A 187 0.04 6.68 -4.93
CA TYR A 187 0.44 5.62 -5.84
C TYR A 187 -0.21 5.82 -7.22
N LEU A 188 0.59 5.74 -8.27
CA LEU A 188 0.15 5.81 -9.67
C LEU A 188 0.68 4.61 -10.44
N ASP A 189 -0.23 3.79 -10.96
CA ASP A 189 0.09 2.67 -11.83
C ASP A 189 0.61 3.15 -13.20
N ALA A 190 1.72 2.56 -13.71
CA ALA A 190 2.30 2.98 -14.97
C ALA A 190 1.43 2.62 -16.20
N THR A 191 0.56 1.61 -16.11
CA THR A 191 -0.33 1.27 -17.23
C THR A 191 -1.39 2.36 -17.42
N THR A 192 -1.92 2.88 -16.32
CA THR A 192 -2.94 3.93 -16.34
C THR A 192 -2.32 5.32 -16.49
N TRP A 193 -1.21 5.61 -15.82
CA TRP A 193 -0.63 6.96 -15.75
C TRP A 193 0.53 7.20 -16.72
N GLY A 194 1.05 6.15 -17.35
CA GLY A 194 2.21 6.20 -18.23
C GLY A 194 3.54 6.17 -17.47
N LYS A 195 4.65 6.15 -18.22
CA LYS A 195 6.02 6.14 -17.65
C LYS A 195 6.42 7.46 -16.99
N ASP A 196 5.79 8.55 -17.42
CA ASP A 196 5.99 9.88 -16.87
C ASP A 196 4.64 10.42 -16.36
N PRO A 197 4.39 10.38 -15.04
CA PRO A 197 3.13 10.81 -14.48
C PRO A 197 2.90 12.33 -14.63
N SER A 198 3.95 13.12 -14.89
CA SER A 198 3.86 14.58 -15.03
C SER A 198 2.98 15.02 -16.20
N LEU A 199 2.95 14.25 -17.29
CA LEU A 199 2.15 14.58 -18.48
C LEU A 199 0.65 14.49 -18.18
N LYS A 200 0.21 13.37 -17.58
CA LYS A 200 -1.21 13.17 -17.26
C LYS A 200 -1.63 14.01 -16.06
N LEU A 201 -0.83 14.04 -14.99
CA LEU A 201 -1.13 14.89 -13.83
C LEU A 201 -1.13 16.37 -14.19
N GLY A 202 -0.18 16.81 -15.01
CA GLY A 202 -0.08 18.19 -15.49
C GLY A 202 -1.22 18.62 -16.43
N GLY A 203 -1.85 17.66 -17.10
CA GLY A 203 -3.10 17.86 -17.83
C GLY A 203 -4.32 18.02 -16.91
N LEU A 204 -4.28 17.43 -15.71
CA LEU A 204 -5.34 17.56 -14.71
C LEU A 204 -5.18 18.80 -13.83
N ASP A 205 -3.96 19.08 -13.37
CA ASP A 205 -3.62 20.21 -12.50
C ASP A 205 -2.30 20.81 -12.99
N CYS A 206 -2.32 22.09 -13.39
CA CYS A 206 -1.17 22.74 -14.01
C CYS A 206 0.07 22.79 -13.11
N ARG A 207 -0.10 22.75 -11.79
CA ARG A 207 1.00 22.74 -10.81
C ARG A 207 1.82 21.46 -10.86
N LEU A 208 1.22 20.36 -11.34
CA LEU A 208 1.85 19.05 -11.45
C LEU A 208 2.48 18.82 -12.84
N ARG A 209 2.61 19.86 -13.68
CA ARG A 209 3.30 19.76 -14.98
C ARG A 209 4.81 19.59 -14.83
N GLN A 210 5.38 20.08 -13.75
CA GLN A 210 6.83 20.08 -13.50
C GLN A 210 7.17 19.15 -12.33
N LEU A 211 6.87 17.86 -12.48
CA LEU A 211 7.29 16.89 -11.46
C LEU A 211 8.80 16.60 -11.60
N VAL A 212 9.51 16.69 -10.49
CA VAL A 212 10.93 16.34 -10.40
C VAL A 212 11.04 14.85 -10.08
N LYS A 213 11.79 14.12 -10.91
CA LYS A 213 12.08 12.71 -10.66
C LYS A 213 13.18 12.59 -9.60
N TRP A 214 12.86 11.98 -8.46
CA TRP A 214 13.83 11.62 -7.43
C TRP A 214 14.60 10.35 -7.81
N GLY A 215 15.88 10.31 -7.46
CA GLY A 215 16.73 9.15 -7.75
C GLY A 215 17.00 8.97 -9.24
N ASP A 216 17.01 10.05 -10.02
CA ASP A 216 17.46 9.97 -11.40
C ASP A 216 18.96 9.67 -11.44
N PRO A 217 19.40 8.56 -12.08
CA PRO A 217 20.80 8.14 -12.02
C PRO A 217 21.79 9.16 -12.58
N SER A 218 21.32 10.07 -13.45
CA SER A 218 22.15 11.13 -14.01
C SER A 218 22.51 12.22 -13.00
N GLY A 219 21.67 12.42 -11.98
CA GLY A 219 21.83 13.48 -10.98
C GLY A 219 22.06 12.99 -9.55
N GLN A 220 21.64 11.76 -9.22
CA GLN A 220 21.76 11.23 -7.85
C GLN A 220 21.87 9.70 -7.82
N PRO A 221 22.96 9.13 -7.28
CA PRO A 221 23.05 7.70 -7.04
C PRO A 221 22.14 7.31 -5.86
N VAL A 222 21.08 6.55 -6.14
CA VAL A 222 20.22 5.94 -5.12
C VAL A 222 20.31 4.42 -5.20
N PRO A 223 20.13 3.70 -4.07
CA PRO A 223 20.05 2.24 -4.12
C PRO A 223 19.03 1.77 -5.16
N ARG A 224 19.35 0.70 -5.87
CA ARG A 224 18.42 0.08 -6.83
C ARG A 224 17.90 -1.23 -6.28
N TRP A 225 16.61 -1.45 -6.48
CA TRP A 225 15.94 -2.69 -6.12
C TRP A 225 15.79 -3.53 -7.37
N HIS A 226 16.14 -4.82 -7.29
CA HIS A 226 15.80 -5.75 -8.36
C HIS A 226 14.27 -5.92 -8.39
N ALA A 227 13.70 -5.59 -9.54
CA ALA A 227 12.28 -5.73 -9.78
C ALA A 227 11.91 -7.21 -9.79
N PRO A 228 10.91 -7.65 -9.00
CA PRO A 228 10.41 -9.01 -9.10
C PRO A 228 9.90 -9.32 -10.51
N SER A 229 10.10 -10.55 -10.99
CA SER A 229 9.56 -11.00 -12.28
C SER A 229 8.05 -10.81 -12.45
N ASN A 230 7.28 -10.77 -11.36
CA ASN A 230 5.84 -10.54 -11.32
C ASN A 230 5.44 -9.12 -10.85
N SER A 231 6.37 -8.18 -10.82
CA SER A 231 6.09 -6.81 -10.39
C SER A 231 5.44 -5.98 -11.49
N THR A 232 4.66 -5.00 -11.06
CA THR A 232 4.08 -3.97 -11.93
C THR A 232 4.82 -2.65 -11.73
N PRO A 233 5.31 -2.02 -12.81
CA PRO A 233 5.95 -0.72 -12.72
C PRO A 233 4.93 0.34 -12.30
N ALA A 234 5.35 1.24 -11.43
CA ALA A 234 4.50 2.29 -10.89
C ALA A 234 5.34 3.52 -10.50
N SER A 235 4.65 4.57 -10.07
CA SER A 235 5.25 5.78 -9.51
C SER A 235 4.62 6.10 -8.16
N ILE A 236 5.45 6.51 -7.22
CA ILE A 236 5.03 7.12 -5.96
C ILE A 236 5.28 8.62 -6.08
N VAL A 237 4.22 9.42 -5.96
CA VAL A 237 4.25 10.87 -6.21
C VAL A 237 3.89 11.63 -4.95
N ASP A 238 4.74 12.56 -4.55
CA ASP A 238 4.43 13.60 -3.58
C ASP A 238 3.73 14.76 -4.30
N LEU A 239 2.41 14.84 -4.13
CA LEU A 239 1.62 15.87 -4.81
C LEU A 239 1.86 17.27 -4.22
N LYS A 240 2.42 17.37 -3.02
CA LYS A 240 2.69 18.64 -2.34
C LYS A 240 4.00 19.25 -2.81
N ASN A 241 5.05 18.43 -2.89
CA ASN A 241 6.38 18.88 -3.27
C ASN A 241 6.69 18.70 -4.77
N GLY A 242 5.79 18.07 -5.53
CA GLY A 242 5.98 17.86 -6.96
C GLY A 242 7.14 16.90 -7.25
N VAL A 243 7.38 15.93 -6.39
CA VAL A 243 8.46 14.95 -6.54
C VAL A 243 7.85 13.58 -6.83
N TYR A 244 8.43 12.81 -7.74
CA TYR A 244 8.05 11.43 -7.94
C TYR A 244 9.24 10.50 -8.03
N THR A 245 9.01 9.23 -7.70
CA THR A 245 10.01 8.17 -7.86
C THR A 245 9.35 6.96 -8.50
N ARG A 246 10.13 6.22 -9.29
CA ARG A 246 9.66 4.99 -9.94
C ARG A 246 9.91 3.81 -9.02
N VAL A 247 8.94 2.91 -8.97
CA VAL A 247 8.97 1.73 -8.11
C VAL A 247 8.38 0.54 -8.86
N ASP A 248 8.85 -0.65 -8.50
CA ASP A 248 8.27 -1.90 -8.94
C ASP A 248 7.53 -2.52 -7.77
N LEU A 249 6.25 -2.85 -7.99
CA LEU A 249 5.35 -3.23 -6.92
C LEU A 249 4.70 -4.58 -7.19
N LEU A 250 4.58 -5.39 -6.14
CA LEU A 250 3.80 -6.63 -6.17
C LEU A 250 2.30 -6.36 -6.07
N ARG A 251 1.92 -5.31 -5.33
CA ARG A 251 0.53 -4.90 -5.06
C ARG A 251 0.45 -3.40 -4.79
N LYS A 252 -0.78 -2.88 -4.76
CA LYS A 252 -1.06 -1.48 -4.44
C LYS A 252 -0.69 -1.17 -2.97
N PRO A 253 0.25 -0.23 -2.73
CA PRO A 253 0.60 0.18 -1.38
C PRO A 253 -0.41 1.20 -0.85
N ASN A 254 -0.59 1.21 0.47
CA ASN A 254 -1.34 2.25 1.18
C ASN A 254 -0.54 2.91 2.31
N ALA A 255 0.69 2.44 2.55
CA ALA A 255 1.59 3.00 3.54
C ALA A 255 3.05 2.84 3.12
N MET A 256 3.88 3.74 3.64
CA MET A 256 5.34 3.67 3.58
C MET A 256 5.89 3.66 4.99
N LEU A 257 6.86 2.78 5.19
CA LEU A 257 7.60 2.66 6.43
C LEU A 257 9.07 3.00 6.18
N PRO A 258 9.58 4.15 6.66
CA PRO A 258 11.00 4.45 6.65
C PRO A 258 11.77 3.42 7.46
N LEU A 259 12.77 2.80 6.84
CA LEU A 259 13.59 1.77 7.45
C LEU A 259 14.99 2.25 7.76
N ALA A 260 15.58 3.02 6.84
CA ALA A 260 16.97 3.41 6.94
C ALA A 260 17.27 4.76 6.29
N VAL A 261 18.27 5.46 6.82
CA VAL A 261 18.86 6.67 6.27
C VAL A 261 20.16 6.33 5.54
N HIS A 262 20.38 6.93 4.37
CA HIS A 262 21.66 6.93 3.66
C HIS A 262 21.96 8.33 3.10
N GLY A 263 23.19 8.54 2.61
CA GLY A 263 23.63 9.84 2.09
C GLY A 263 22.77 10.37 0.94
N SER A 264 22.13 9.48 0.17
CA SER A 264 21.26 9.83 -0.95
C SER A 264 19.76 9.81 -0.65
N GLY A 265 19.33 9.62 0.60
CA GLY A 265 17.91 9.70 0.97
C GLY A 265 17.49 8.72 2.06
N ILE A 266 16.23 8.34 2.00
CA ILE A 266 15.59 7.43 2.96
C ILE A 266 15.05 6.23 2.20
N THR A 267 15.45 5.03 2.62
CA THR A 267 14.84 3.81 2.13
C THR A 267 13.58 3.53 2.92
N CYS A 268 12.48 3.38 2.20
CA CYS A 268 11.17 3.03 2.73
C CYS A 268 10.71 1.67 2.20
N MET A 269 10.09 0.89 3.08
CA MET A 269 9.29 -0.25 2.68
C MET A 269 7.88 0.20 2.31
N LEU A 270 7.40 -0.22 1.15
CA LEU A 270 6.02 -0.04 0.73
C LEU A 270 5.18 -1.19 1.29
N LEU A 271 4.12 -0.82 1.98
CA LEU A 271 3.23 -1.74 2.68
C LEU A 271 1.83 -1.69 2.07
N ASN A 272 1.21 -2.87 2.01
CA ASN A 272 -0.24 -3.00 1.90
C ASN A 272 -0.78 -3.44 3.26
N ARG A 273 -1.45 -2.51 3.95
CA ARG A 273 -2.01 -2.71 5.27
C ARG A 273 -3.51 -2.99 5.16
N PRO A 274 -4.01 -4.14 5.64
CA PRO A 274 -5.44 -4.31 5.81
C PRO A 274 -6.00 -3.26 6.78
N GLU A 275 -7.28 -2.94 6.65
CA GLU A 275 -7.97 -2.05 7.60
C GLU A 275 -8.00 -2.68 9.01
N ASP A 276 -8.06 -4.01 9.06
CA ASP A 276 -7.92 -4.77 10.29
C ASP A 276 -6.44 -4.93 10.67
N TYR A 277 -6.04 -4.25 11.74
CA TYR A 277 -4.66 -4.23 12.22
C TYR A 277 -4.15 -5.58 12.74
N THR A 278 -5.03 -6.56 12.98
CA THR A 278 -4.63 -7.89 13.45
C THR A 278 -4.09 -8.80 12.35
N LEU A 279 -4.38 -8.50 11.08
CA LEU A 279 -4.04 -9.37 9.95
C LEU A 279 -2.59 -9.25 9.45
N GLY A 280 -1.78 -8.39 10.09
CA GLY A 280 -0.41 -8.11 9.64
C GLY A 280 -0.39 -7.32 8.33
N SER A 281 0.74 -6.69 8.03
CA SER A 281 0.95 -5.91 6.81
C SER A 281 1.80 -6.70 5.82
N GLU A 282 1.55 -6.54 4.53
CA GLU A 282 2.37 -7.17 3.49
C GLU A 282 3.44 -6.20 2.97
N ARG A 283 4.66 -6.70 2.78
CA ARG A 283 5.70 -6.00 2.02
C ARG A 283 5.37 -6.11 0.54
N VAL A 284 5.15 -4.97 -0.12
CA VAL A 284 4.76 -4.95 -1.54
C VAL A 284 5.76 -4.26 -2.45
N GLY A 285 6.72 -3.54 -1.87
CA GLY A 285 7.77 -2.86 -2.62
C GLY A 285 8.80 -2.19 -1.71
N MET A 286 9.84 -1.63 -2.35
CA MET A 286 10.89 -0.83 -1.73
C MET A 286 11.05 0.45 -2.53
N VAL A 287 11.36 1.55 -1.87
CA VAL A 287 11.50 2.86 -2.51
C VAL A 287 12.49 3.74 -1.78
N ASN A 288 13.28 4.49 -2.53
CA ASN A 288 14.15 5.53 -1.99
C ASN A 288 13.50 6.90 -2.19
N LEU A 289 13.46 7.69 -1.12
CA LEU A 289 12.73 8.96 -1.06
C LEU A 289 13.60 10.08 -0.52
N PRO A 290 13.21 11.35 -0.77
CA PRO A 290 13.89 12.50 -0.19
C PRO A 290 13.89 12.50 1.35
N PRO A 291 14.92 13.06 2.01
CA PRO A 291 15.01 13.12 3.48
C PRO A 291 13.80 13.74 4.18
N TYR A 292 13.11 14.70 3.53
CA TYR A 292 11.96 15.37 4.12
C TYR A 292 10.79 14.42 4.43
N ILE A 293 10.79 13.19 3.89
CA ILE A 293 9.77 12.18 4.18
C ILE A 293 9.61 11.91 5.68
N LEU A 294 10.70 12.04 6.45
CA LEU A 294 10.69 11.82 7.90
C LEU A 294 9.86 12.87 8.65
N ALA A 295 9.76 14.08 8.12
CA ALA A 295 8.92 15.14 8.69
C ALA A 295 7.42 14.90 8.42
N GLN A 296 7.10 14.13 7.38
CA GLN A 296 5.73 13.74 7.03
C GLN A 296 5.28 12.46 7.74
N ALA A 297 6.22 11.69 8.27
CA ALA A 297 5.95 10.41 8.92
C ALA A 297 5.34 10.60 10.31
N LYS A 298 4.20 9.94 10.55
CA LYS A 298 3.48 9.99 11.83
C LYS A 298 3.79 8.75 12.66
N ARG A 299 3.95 8.90 13.98
CA ARG A 299 4.11 7.74 14.88
C ARG A 299 2.92 6.80 14.74
N ALA A 300 3.19 5.51 14.70
CA ALA A 300 2.20 4.45 14.63
C ALA A 300 2.47 3.40 15.72
N ALA A 301 1.45 2.60 16.01
CA ALA A 301 1.62 1.38 16.80
C ALA A 301 2.56 0.41 16.07
N SER A 302 3.01 -0.62 16.79
CA SER A 302 3.86 -1.65 16.20
C SER A 302 3.21 -2.27 14.97
N VAL A 303 4.02 -2.50 13.92
CA VAL A 303 3.56 -3.09 12.67
C VAL A 303 4.17 -4.47 12.53
N VAL A 304 3.31 -5.48 12.48
CA VAL A 304 3.71 -6.84 12.12
C VAL A 304 3.68 -6.94 10.61
N ILE A 305 4.80 -7.37 10.01
CA ILE A 305 4.94 -7.57 8.57
C ILE A 305 5.01 -9.08 8.33
N GLY A 306 3.99 -9.59 7.62
CA GLY A 306 3.91 -10.98 7.24
C GLY A 306 4.93 -11.31 6.15
N GLY A 307 5.49 -12.52 6.22
CA GLY A 307 6.35 -13.02 5.17
C GLY A 307 5.58 -13.49 3.93
N GLN A 308 4.45 -14.17 4.12
CA GLN A 308 3.64 -14.60 2.99
C GLN A 308 3.00 -13.37 2.37
N VAL A 309 3.50 -12.95 1.19
CA VAL A 309 2.61 -12.37 0.20
C VAL A 309 1.78 -13.55 -0.24
N GLU A 310 0.67 -13.82 0.46
CA GLU A 310 -0.34 -14.69 -0.13
C GLU A 310 -0.54 -14.10 -1.51
N ARG A 311 -0.27 -14.87 -2.57
CA ARG A 311 -1.02 -14.66 -3.80
C ARG A 311 -2.45 -14.90 -3.35
N GLY A 312 -3.07 -13.82 -2.90
CA GLY A 312 -4.35 -13.43 -3.40
C GLY A 312 -4.26 -13.49 -4.92
N GLY A 313 -4.25 -14.71 -5.45
CA GLY A 313 -5.29 -15.03 -6.38
C GLY A 313 -6.54 -14.43 -5.77
N GLN A 314 -7.32 -13.83 -6.63
CA GLN A 314 -8.71 -14.16 -6.53
C GLN A 314 -8.80 -15.70 -6.34
N GLU A 315 -8.72 -16.22 -5.10
CA GLU A 315 -9.85 -16.98 -4.60
C GLU A 315 -10.98 -16.00 -4.80
N GLY A 316 -11.54 -16.06 -6.01
CA GLY A 316 -12.48 -15.08 -6.45
C GLY A 316 -13.55 -15.10 -5.38
N TRP A 317 -14.21 -13.96 -5.21
CA TRP A 317 -15.57 -14.02 -4.72
C TRP A 317 -16.35 -15.25 -5.32
N MET A 318 -16.02 -15.67 -6.55
CA MET A 318 -16.38 -16.95 -7.20
C MET A 318 -15.96 -18.26 -6.51
N ASP A 319 -14.76 -18.37 -5.92
CA ASP A 319 -14.35 -19.56 -5.16
C ASP A 319 -14.98 -19.58 -3.76
N LYS A 320 -15.15 -18.40 -3.15
CA LYS A 320 -15.95 -18.25 -1.92
C LYS A 320 -17.43 -18.62 -2.16
N ILE A 321 -17.98 -18.20 -3.31
CA ILE A 321 -19.32 -18.61 -3.78
C ILE A 321 -19.36 -20.10 -4.11
N ARG A 322 -18.35 -20.67 -4.79
CA ARG A 322 -18.30 -22.11 -5.06
C ARG A 322 -18.24 -22.94 -3.78
N LYS A 323 -17.51 -22.47 -2.76
CA LYS A 323 -17.45 -23.12 -1.46
C LYS A 323 -18.80 -23.04 -0.74
N MET A 324 -19.43 -21.86 -0.68
CA MET A 324 -20.80 -21.70 -0.14
C MET A 324 -21.83 -22.56 -0.88
N LEU A 325 -21.78 -22.62 -2.21
CA LEU A 325 -22.68 -23.45 -3.02
C LEU A 325 -22.48 -24.94 -2.75
N LYS A 326 -21.23 -25.41 -2.63
CA LYS A 326 -20.96 -26.80 -2.24
C LYS A 326 -21.48 -27.13 -0.85
N GLU A 327 -21.30 -26.23 0.12
CA GLU A 327 -21.82 -26.41 1.48
C GLU A 327 -23.36 -26.42 1.51
N MET A 328 -24.02 -25.55 0.74
CA MET A 328 -25.49 -25.56 0.59
C MET A 328 -26.02 -26.82 -0.10
N ILE A 329 -25.34 -27.32 -1.14
CA ILE A 329 -25.72 -28.55 -1.84
C ILE A 329 -25.57 -29.76 -0.92
N ASN A 330 -24.47 -29.84 -0.16
CA ASN A 330 -24.26 -30.91 0.80
C ASN A 330 -25.31 -30.87 1.92
N PHE A 331 -25.63 -29.67 2.45
CA PHE A 331 -26.69 -29.52 3.44
C PHE A 331 -28.07 -29.94 2.91
N ARG A 332 -28.35 -29.68 1.63
CA ARG A 332 -29.61 -30.11 0.98
C ARG A 332 -29.66 -31.62 0.76
N ASN A 333 -28.54 -32.25 0.38
CA ASN A 333 -28.47 -33.70 0.18
C ASN A 333 -28.58 -34.46 1.50
N ASP A 334 -27.96 -33.95 2.58
CA ASP A 334 -28.09 -34.51 3.93
C ASP A 334 -29.51 -34.33 4.50
N GLY A 335 -30.24 -33.31 4.05
CA GLY A 335 -31.66 -33.13 4.36
C GLY A 335 -32.58 -34.12 3.64
N TYR A 336 -32.25 -34.51 2.39
CA TYR A 336 -33.06 -35.45 1.60
C TYR A 336 -32.90 -36.90 2.06
N THR A 337 -31.68 -37.33 2.38
CA THR A 337 -31.42 -38.67 2.92
C THR A 337 -32.15 -38.90 4.25
N ARG A 338 -32.23 -37.87 5.09
CA ARG A 338 -32.92 -37.94 6.38
C ARG A 338 -34.45 -38.03 6.27
N ILE A 339 -35.03 -37.53 5.18
CA ILE A 339 -36.48 -37.61 4.91
C ILE A 339 -36.85 -38.97 4.31
N GLU A 340 -36.00 -39.55 3.45
CA GLU A 340 -36.20 -40.91 2.93
C GLU A 340 -36.08 -41.98 4.03
N ASP A 341 -35.16 -41.80 4.98
CA ASP A 341 -35.03 -42.66 6.16
C ASP A 341 -36.24 -42.55 7.11
N GLN A 342 -36.87 -41.37 7.22
CA GLN A 342 -38.11 -41.23 8.00
C GLN A 342 -39.34 -41.78 7.27
N ALA A 343 -39.41 -41.64 5.94
CA ALA A 343 -40.51 -42.15 5.14
C ALA A 343 -40.57 -43.69 5.12
N THR A 344 -39.42 -44.36 5.09
CA THR A 344 -39.34 -45.84 5.16
C THR A 344 -39.68 -46.41 6.54
N VAL A 345 -39.48 -45.65 7.62
CA VAL A 345 -39.88 -46.08 8.97
C VAL A 345 -41.40 -45.94 9.19
N THR A 346 -42.06 -44.96 8.58
CA THR A 346 -43.52 -44.78 8.71
C THR A 346 -44.37 -45.72 7.84
N SER A 347 -43.83 -46.30 6.75
CA SER A 347 -44.59 -47.25 5.92
C SER A 347 -44.62 -48.69 6.47
N SER A 348 -43.82 -49.00 7.50
CA SER A 348 -43.77 -50.34 8.11
C SER A 348 -44.62 -50.49 9.38
N SER A 349 -45.25 -49.42 9.86
CA SER A 349 -46.01 -49.40 11.13
C SER A 349 -47.54 -49.32 10.97
N ALA A 350 -48.07 -49.43 9.74
CA ALA A 350 -49.51 -49.51 9.47
C ALA A 350 -49.95 -50.96 9.20
N SER A 351 -49.75 -51.86 10.16
CA SER A 351 -50.53 -53.10 10.24
C SER A 351 -50.64 -53.55 11.70
N LEU A 352 -51.84 -53.99 12.07
CA LEU A 352 -52.21 -54.65 13.34
C LEU A 352 -52.36 -53.77 14.57
N VAL A 353 -53.59 -53.25 14.76
CA VAL A 353 -54.22 -53.26 16.08
C VAL A 353 -55.67 -53.76 15.91
N SER A 354 -55.85 -55.05 16.19
CA SER A 354 -57.13 -55.67 16.50
C SER A 354 -57.35 -55.49 18.01
N VAL A 355 -58.48 -54.93 18.43
CA VAL A 355 -58.92 -54.98 19.84
C VAL A 355 -60.32 -55.58 19.86
N GLY A 356 -60.45 -56.72 20.53
CA GLY A 356 -61.71 -57.33 20.90
C GLY A 356 -62.03 -57.10 22.38
N ASN A 357 -63.33 -56.97 22.63
CA ASN A 357 -64.14 -57.32 23.80
C ASN A 357 -63.95 -56.56 25.13
N VAL A 358 -65.01 -55.84 25.54
CA VAL A 358 -66.07 -56.33 26.45
C VAL A 358 -67.43 -55.85 25.94
#